data_AF-A0A2R6HWN9-F1
#
_entry.id   AF-A0A2R6HWN9-F1
#
_cell.length_a   1.000
_cell.length_b   1.000
_cell.length_c   1.000
_cell.angle_alpha   90.00
_cell.angle_beta   90.00
_cell.angle_gamma   90.00
#
_symmetry.space_group_name_H-M   'P 1'
#
loop_
_entity.id
_entity.type
_entity.pdbx_description
1 polymer ?
#
loop_
_entity_poly.entity_id
_entity_poly.type
_entity_poly.pdbx_seq_one_letter_code
_entity_poly.pdbx_strand_id
1 'polypeptide(L)'
;MDAEGYTVEEAGEVNEGAGHFHVLVDRDPVAAGEMIPNDDGHVHFGDGATTAELDLAFGEHTLVLQPGNGAHEACPIHEEITVTVE
;
A
#
# COMPACT_ATOMS: atom_id res chain seq x y z
N MET A 1 -5.25 -9.26 3.48
CA MET A 1 -4.36 -9.00 4.63
C MET A 1 -5.22 -8.75 5.87
N ASP A 2 -5.21 -9.66 6.85
CA ASP A 2 -5.62 -9.32 8.22
C ASP A 2 -4.39 -8.69 8.87
N ALA A 3 -4.37 -7.37 8.98
CA ALA A 3 -3.26 -6.69 9.63
C ALA A 3 -3.49 -6.73 11.15
N GLU A 4 -3.26 -7.89 11.77
CA GLU A 4 -3.43 -8.07 13.22
C GLU A 4 -2.61 -7.02 13.98
N GLY A 5 -3.30 -6.09 14.66
CA GLY A 5 -2.68 -4.98 15.38
C GLY A 5 -2.45 -3.71 14.55
N TYR A 6 -2.94 -3.63 13.31
CA TYR A 6 -2.94 -2.43 12.49
C TYR A 6 -4.36 -2.04 12.10
N THR A 7 -4.76 -0.81 12.43
CA THR A 7 -6.09 -0.28 12.14
C THR A 7 -6.06 0.47 10.82
N VAL A 8 -6.97 0.13 9.92
CA VAL A 8 -7.11 0.86 8.65
C VAL A 8 -7.99 2.09 8.89
N GLU A 9 -7.50 3.27 8.52
CA GLU A 9 -8.13 4.57 8.64
C GLU A 9 -7.70 5.51 7.51
N GLU A 10 -8.31 6.68 7.42
CA GLU A 10 -8.00 7.69 6.41
C GLU A 10 -6.61 8.31 6.63
N ALA A 11 -5.98 8.81 5.56
CA ALA A 11 -4.78 9.62 5.63
C ALA A 11 -5.03 10.94 6.40
N GLY A 12 -3.98 11.50 6.99
CA GLY A 12 -4.03 12.75 7.74
C GLY A 12 -3.33 12.63 9.10
N GLU A 13 -4.13 12.50 10.16
CA GLU A 13 -3.60 12.39 11.52
C GLU A 13 -2.77 11.12 11.69
N VAL A 14 -1.62 11.22 12.36
CA VAL A 14 -0.76 10.07 12.61
C VAL A 14 -1.16 9.44 13.94
N ASN A 15 -1.88 8.33 13.86
CA ASN A 15 -2.24 7.50 15.01
C ASN A 15 -1.32 6.27 15.11
N GLU A 16 -0.94 5.92 16.34
CA GLU A 16 -0.08 4.76 16.58
C GLU A 16 -0.79 3.46 16.15
N GLY A 17 -0.14 2.69 15.28
CA GLY A 17 -0.70 1.42 14.79
C GLY A 17 -1.87 1.59 13.84
N ALA A 18 -2.00 2.74 13.17
CA ALA A 18 -3.04 2.97 12.18
C ALA A 18 -2.55 3.71 10.94
N GLY A 19 -3.34 3.63 9.87
CA GLY A 19 -3.13 4.33 8.61
C GLY A 19 -3.87 3.66 7.47
N HIS A 20 -3.37 3.80 6.24
CA HIS A 20 -4.08 3.35 5.03
C HIS A 20 -3.19 2.51 4.12
N PHE A 21 -3.80 1.84 3.16
CA PHE A 21 -3.10 0.97 2.24
C PHE A 21 -2.53 1.71 1.04
N HIS A 22 -1.41 1.17 0.55
CA HIS A 22 -0.82 1.48 -0.74
C HIS A 22 -0.59 0.19 -1.48
N VAL A 23 -0.75 0.21 -2.81
CA VAL A 23 -0.31 -0.88 -3.67
C VAL A 23 0.81 -0.38 -4.56
N LEU A 24 1.95 -1.06 -4.46
CA LEU A 24 3.14 -0.80 -5.25
C LEU A 24 3.16 -1.76 -6.42
N VAL A 25 3.15 -1.22 -7.63
CA VAL A 25 3.05 -1.99 -8.88
C VAL A 25 4.42 -2.06 -9.54
N ASP A 26 4.97 -3.27 -9.62
CA ASP A 26 6.30 -3.56 -10.16
C ASP A 26 7.43 -2.78 -9.45
N ARG A 27 7.25 -2.55 -8.14
CA ARG A 27 8.22 -1.89 -7.24
C ARG A 27 8.50 -2.74 -6.01
N ASP A 28 9.69 -2.57 -5.46
CA ASP A 28 10.05 -3.09 -4.15
C ASP A 28 9.31 -2.31 -3.03
N PRO A 29 9.06 -2.91 -1.85
CA PRO A 29 8.52 -2.20 -0.70
C PRO A 29 9.41 -1.03 -0.29
N VAL A 30 8.77 0.06 0.15
CA VAL A 30 9.46 1.23 0.69
C VAL A 30 9.97 0.92 2.10
N ALA A 31 11.17 1.40 2.44
CA ALA A 31 11.75 1.15 3.76
C ALA A 31 10.89 1.79 4.86
N ALA A 32 10.78 1.10 6.01
CA ALA A 32 9.95 1.57 7.11
C ALA A 32 10.35 2.97 7.59
N GLY A 33 9.37 3.86 7.72
CA GLY A 33 9.55 5.26 8.10
C GLY A 33 9.96 6.19 6.95
N GLU A 34 10.20 5.67 5.75
CA GLU A 34 10.36 6.52 4.56
C GLU A 34 9.00 6.85 3.94
N MET A 35 8.92 8.01 3.29
CA MET A 35 7.70 8.44 2.60
C MET A 35 7.45 7.58 1.36
N ILE A 36 6.25 7.04 1.24
CA ILE A 36 5.82 6.34 0.03
C ILE A 36 5.74 7.35 -1.11
N PRO A 37 6.46 7.13 -2.24
CA PRO A 37 6.42 8.04 -3.37
C PRO A 37 5.00 8.24 -3.92
N ASN A 38 4.74 9.44 -4.43
CA ASN A 38 3.52 9.74 -5.17
C ASN A 38 3.82 9.78 -6.66
N ASP A 39 3.88 8.59 -7.25
CA ASP A 39 4.10 8.36 -8.68
C ASP A 39 3.25 7.20 -9.19
N ASP A 40 3.27 6.96 -10.51
CA ASP A 40 2.40 5.97 -11.16
C ASP A 40 2.62 4.52 -10.67
N GLY A 41 3.75 4.22 -10.02
CA GLY A 41 4.05 2.90 -9.47
C GLY A 41 3.53 2.69 -8.04
N HIS A 42 2.97 3.72 -7.40
CA HIS A 42 2.49 3.69 -6.02
C HIS A 42 1.05 4.18 -5.99
N VAL A 43 0.10 3.27 -5.84
CA VAL A 43 -1.33 3.59 -5.79
C VAL A 43 -1.73 3.84 -4.34
N HIS A 44 -2.31 5.01 -4.06
CA HIS A 44 -2.65 5.48 -2.70
C HIS A 44 -4.15 5.28 -2.43
N PHE A 45 -4.49 4.60 -1.32
CA PHE A 45 -5.87 4.41 -0.87
C PHE A 45 -6.14 5.16 0.44
N GLY A 46 -5.88 6.48 0.42
CA GLY A 46 -5.91 7.35 1.59
C GLY A 46 -7.29 7.58 2.23
N ASP A 47 -8.35 6.98 1.72
CA ASP A 47 -9.71 7.00 2.30
C ASP A 47 -9.98 5.82 3.24
N GLY A 48 -8.96 5.00 3.52
CA GLY A 48 -9.10 3.82 4.37
C GLY A 48 -9.81 2.65 3.67
N ALA A 49 -9.90 2.67 2.34
CA ALA A 49 -10.46 1.55 1.58
C ALA A 49 -9.66 0.26 1.81
N THR A 50 -10.36 -0.85 2.03
CA THR A 50 -9.78 -2.19 2.20
C THR A 50 -9.89 -3.06 0.96
N THR A 51 -10.56 -2.55 -0.08
CA THR A 51 -10.73 -3.20 -1.38
C THR A 51 -10.61 -2.15 -2.49
N ALA A 52 -9.93 -2.51 -3.58
CA ALA A 52 -9.77 -1.65 -4.74
C ALA A 52 -9.78 -2.49 -6.03
N GLU A 53 -10.12 -1.85 -7.13
CA GLU A 53 -9.92 -2.38 -8.48
C GLU A 53 -8.69 -1.69 -9.08
N LEU A 54 -7.82 -2.47 -9.73
CA LEU A 54 -6.60 -1.99 -10.37
C LEU A 54 -6.62 -2.34 -11.84
N ASP A 55 -6.43 -1.34 -12.69
CA ASP A 55 -6.22 -1.52 -14.12
C ASP A 55 -4.73 -1.76 -14.38
N LEU A 56 -4.39 -2.98 -14.79
CA LEU A 56 -3.02 -3.40 -15.09
C LEU A 56 -2.86 -3.70 -16.58
N ALA A 57 -1.64 -3.55 -17.08
CA ALA A 57 -1.33 -3.93 -18.46
C ALA A 57 -1.34 -5.46 -18.63
N PHE A 58 -1.44 -5.94 -19.88
CA PHE A 58 -1.24 -7.38 -20.15
C PHE A 58 0.19 -7.78 -19.80
N GLY A 59 0.34 -8.90 -19.08
CA GLY A 59 1.63 -9.41 -18.66
C GLY A 59 1.69 -9.82 -17.20
N GLU A 60 2.90 -10.13 -16.74
CA GLU A 60 3.19 -10.44 -15.34
C GLU A 60 3.47 -9.15 -14.57
N HIS A 61 2.87 -9.03 -13.38
CA HIS A 61 3.06 -7.90 -12.47
C HIS A 61 3.32 -8.40 -11.05
N THR A 62 4.20 -7.71 -10.34
CA THR A 62 4.35 -7.88 -8.88
C THR A 62 3.61 -6.76 -8.18
N LEU A 63 2.73 -7.12 -7.25
CA LEU A 63 1.97 -6.18 -6.44
C LEU A 63 2.40 -6.31 -4.98
N VAL A 64 2.84 -5.22 -4.38
CA VAL A 64 3.15 -5.15 -2.96
C VAL A 64 2.10 -4.30 -2.26
N LEU A 65 1.31 -4.91 -1.36
CA LEU A 65 0.42 -4.20 -0.46
C LEU A 65 1.21 -3.73 0.75
N GLN A 66 1.38 -2.42 0.91
CA GLN A 66 2.11 -1.82 2.02
C GLN A 66 1.28 -0.73 2.72
N PRO A 67 0.98 -0.87 4.01
CA PRO A 67 0.36 0.20 4.76
C PRO A 67 1.32 1.39 4.98
N GLY A 68 0.78 2.59 5.02
CA GLY A 68 1.47 3.79 5.47
C GLY A 68 0.66 4.50 6.55
N ASN A 69 1.33 5.22 7.46
CA ASN A 69 0.63 5.99 8.50
C ASN A 69 -0.15 7.18 7.89
N GLY A 70 -0.81 7.98 8.73
CA GLY A 70 -1.53 9.19 8.27
C GLY A 70 -0.70 10.15 7.40
N ALA A 71 0.62 10.15 7.52
CA ALA A 71 1.54 10.98 6.73
C ALA A 71 2.16 10.27 5.51
N HIS A 72 1.67 9.06 5.16
CA HIS A 72 2.20 8.20 4.09
C HIS A 72 3.63 7.70 4.34
N GLU A 73 4.08 7.65 5.60
CA GLU A 73 5.33 6.98 5.95
C GLU A 73 5.09 5.47 6.00
N ALA A 74 5.92 4.71 5.29
CA ALA A 74 5.78 3.29 5.12
C ALA A 74 5.87 2.54 6.44
N CYS A 75 4.95 1.59 6.65
CA CYS A 75 5.03 0.64 7.75
C CYS A 75 6.00 -0.51 7.40
N PRO A 76 6.60 -1.19 8.40
CA PRO A 76 7.52 -2.31 8.16
C PRO A 76 6.83 -3.57 7.64
N ILE A 77 5.50 -3.64 7.73
CA ILE A 77 4.71 -4.76 7.24
C ILE A 77 4.32 -4.54 5.78
N HIS A 78 4.39 -5.60 4.98
CA HIS A 78 3.92 -5.62 3.60
C HIS A 78 3.62 -7.06 3.19
N GLU A 79 2.80 -7.23 2.15
CA GLU A 79 2.52 -8.51 1.52
C GLU A 79 2.79 -8.38 0.02
N GLU A 80 3.41 -9.39 -0.59
CA GLU A 80 3.73 -9.41 -2.01
C GLU A 80 2.98 -10.56 -2.70
N ILE A 81 2.43 -10.26 -3.87
CA ILE A 81 1.86 -11.26 -4.77
C ILE A 81 2.34 -11.02 -6.20
N THR A 82 2.39 -12.09 -6.99
CA THR A 82 2.58 -12.00 -8.45
C THR A 82 1.27 -12.36 -9.12
N VAL A 83 0.86 -11.56 -10.09
CA VAL A 83 -0.34 -11.76 -10.90
C VAL A 83 0.00 -11.73 -12.38
N THR A 84 -0.78 -12.42 -13.20
CA THR A 84 -0.67 -12.35 -14.66
C THR A 84 -2.01 -11.91 -15.23
N VAL A 85 -1.99 -10.86 -16.04
CA VAL A 85 -3.15 -10.32 -16.76
C VAL A 85 -3.10 -10.85 -18.19
N GLU A 86 -4.16 -11.55 -18.60
CA GLU A 86 -4.30 -12.28 -19.86
C GLU A 86 -5.48 -11.84 -20.71
#